data_AF-A0A7V3UNS0-F1
#
_entry.id   AF-A0A7V3UNS0-F1
#
_cell.length_a   1.000
_cell.length_b   1.000
_cell.length_c   1.000
_cell.angle_alpha   90.00
_cell.angle_beta   90.00
_cell.angle_gamma   90.00
#
_symmetry.space_group_name_H-M   'P 1'
#
loop_
_entity.id
_entity.type
_entity.pdbx_description
1 polymer ?
#
loop_
_entity_poly.entity_id
_entity_poly.type
_entity_poly.pdbx_seq_one_letter_code
_entity_poly.pdbx_strand_id
1 'polypeptide(L)' 'MSHKKVRDFECEVVHEPVQIYLRDKRNVGLESHRAYFVQCNQGDCQYVEENKPPCPLNLAMFTEELKEREEKARRRRESI' A
#
# COMPACT_ATOMS: atom_id res chain seq x y z
N MET A 1 -12.24 11.67 -4.56
CA MET A 1 -11.35 11.03 -3.58
C MET A 1 -11.25 9.56 -3.96
N SER A 2 -10.06 9.01 -4.26
CA SER A 2 -9.96 7.58 -4.58
C SER A 2 -10.39 6.80 -3.34
N HIS A 3 -11.52 6.10 -3.41
CA HIS A 3 -11.98 5.22 -2.34
C HIS A 3 -10.84 4.27 -2.01
N LYS A 4 -10.32 4.35 -0.78
CA LYS A 4 -9.35 3.36 -0.32
C LYS A 4 -10.11 2.04 -0.22
N LYS A 5 -9.81 1.10 -1.10
CA LYS A 5 -10.29 -0.28 -0.96
C LYS A 5 -9.67 -0.83 0.31
N VAL A 6 -10.50 -1.03 1.32
CA VAL A 6 -10.16 -1.70 2.58
C VAL A 6 -10.50 -3.16 2.40
N ARG A 7 -9.63 -4.05 2.90
CA ARG A 7 -9.86 -5.50 2.92
C ARG A 7 -9.59 -6.00 4.34
N ASP A 8 -10.36 -6.95 4.81
CA ASP A 8 -10.07 -7.66 6.05
C ASP A 8 -9.03 -8.75 5.78
N PHE A 9 -8.10 -8.92 6.71
CA PHE A 9 -6.98 -9.86 6.61
C PHE A 9 -6.63 -10.42 7.99
N GLU A 10 -6.39 -11.73 8.10
CA GLU A 10 -5.99 -12.35 9.36
C GLU A 10 -4.46 -12.27 9.51
N CYS A 11 -3.97 -11.52 10.49
CA CYS A 11 -2.54 -11.34 10.69
C CYS A 11 -1.97 -12.50 11.50
N GLU A 12 -1.20 -13.38 10.87
CA GLU A 12 -0.57 -14.55 11.54
C GLU A 12 0.44 -14.18 12.64
N VAL A 13 0.97 -12.94 12.65
CA VAL A 13 1.95 -12.50 13.66
C VAL A 13 1.31 -12.24 15.02
N VAL A 14 0.09 -11.68 15.01
CA VAL A 14 -0.66 -11.33 16.23
C VAL A 14 -1.93 -12.17 16.39
N HIS A 15 -2.25 -13.02 15.41
CA HIS A 15 -3.47 -13.83 15.34
C HIS A 15 -4.77 -13.01 15.45
N GLU A 16 -4.78 -11.80 14.90
CA GLU A 16 -5.95 -10.91 14.93
C GLU A 16 -6.42 -10.52 13.52
N PRO A 17 -7.74 -10.33 13.32
CA PRO A 17 -8.25 -9.74 12.09
C PRO A 17 -7.89 -8.24 12.04
N VAL A 18 -7.23 -7.84 10.95
CA VAL A 18 -6.81 -6.48 10.69
C VAL A 18 -7.36 -6.00 9.36
N GLN A 19 -7.59 -4.70 9.25
CA GLN A 19 -7.97 -4.07 8.00
C GLN A 19 -6.74 -3.58 7.26
N ILE A 20 -6.58 -3.99 6.01
CA ILE A 20 -5.45 -3.64 5.16
C ILE A 20 -5.88 -2.74 4.01
N TYR A 21 -5.00 -1.82 3.62
CA TYR A 21 -5.25 -0.89 2.54
C TYR A 21 -3.96 -0.41 1.87
N LEU A 22 -4.00 -0.21 0.55
CA LEU A 22 -2.86 0.24 -0.24
C LEU A 22 -2.59 1.74 -0.05
N ARG A 23 -1.38 2.08 0.38
CA ARG A 23 -0.90 3.46 0.57
C ARG A 23 0.29 3.80 -0.31
N ASP A 24 0.39 5.08 -0.63
CA ASP A 24 1.52 5.67 -1.31
C ASP A 24 2.49 6.28 -0.28
N LYS A 25 3.76 5.88 -0.36
CA LYS A 25 4.86 6.51 0.35
C LYS A 25 5.28 7.73 -0.46
N ARG A 26 4.77 8.90 -0.09
CA ARG A 26 5.20 10.17 -0.69
C ARG A 26 6.51 10.58 -0.04
N ASN A 27 7.61 10.25 -0.68
CA ASN A 27 8.89 10.87 -0.34
C ASN A 27 8.81 12.33 -0.77
N VAL A 28 8.93 13.25 0.18
CA VAL A 28 9.01 14.70 -0.08
C VAL A 28 10.44 14.98 -0.56
N GLY A 29 10.73 14.61 -1.80
CA GLY A 29 12.06 14.75 -2.42
C GLY A 29 11.96 14.96 -3.93
N LEU A 30 13.00 15.58 -4.50
CA LEU A 30 13.08 16.05 -5.90
C LEU A 30 12.81 14.95 -6.95
N GLU A 31 13.01 13.68 -6.60
CA GLU A 31 12.65 12.52 -7.43
C GLU A 31 11.36 11.90 -6.91
N SER A 32 10.25 12.21 -7.57
CA SER A 32 8.92 11.70 -7.22
C SER A 32 8.75 10.23 -7.62
N HIS A 33 9.56 9.33 -7.07
CA HIS A 33 9.33 7.90 -7.15
C HIS A 33 8.22 7.54 -6.17
N ARG A 34 7.02 7.29 -6.70
CA ARG A 34 5.88 6.81 -5.90
C ARG A 34 6.15 5.38 -5.48
N ALA A 35 6.64 5.18 -4.26
CA ALA A 35 6.64 3.88 -3.63
C ALA A 35 5.25 3.58 -3.05
N TYR A 36 4.83 2.32 -3.06
CA TYR A 36 3.58 1.88 -2.44
C TYR A 36 3.88 0.87 -1.34
N PHE A 37 2.99 0.78 -0.35
CA PHE A 37 3.02 -0.22 0.70
C PHE A 37 1.60 -0.57 1.14
N VAL A 38 1.43 -1.74 1.75
CA VAL A 38 0.18 -2.17 2.39
C VAL A 38 0.23 -1.78 3.86
N GLN A 39 -0.73 -0.97 4.29
CA GLN A 39 -0.87 -0.53 5.67
C GLN A 39 -2.01 -1.31 6.34
N CYS A 40 -1.79 -1.86 7.53
CA CYS A 40 -2.86 -2.36 8.38
C CYS A 40 -3.41 -1.24 9.28
N ASN A 41 -4.57 -1.48 9.90
CA ASN A 41 -5.19 -0.57 10.87
C ASN A 41 -4.56 -0.61 12.27
N GLN A 42 -3.61 -1.52 12.52
CA GLN A 42 -2.90 -1.64 13.79
C GLN A 42 -1.85 -0.52 13.90
N GLY A 43 -2.06 0.41 14.85
CA GLY A 43 -1.21 1.59 15.03
C GLY A 43 0.21 1.26 15.48
N ASP A 44 0.37 0.17 16.23
CA ASP A 44 1.65 -0.25 16.83
C ASP A 44 2.39 -1.31 15.98
N CYS A 45 1.97 -1.51 14.73
CA CYS A 45 2.61 -2.49 13.84
C CYS A 45 4.02 -2.05 13.47
N GLN A 46 5.03 -2.74 14.01
CA GLN A 46 6.45 -2.44 13.77
C GLN A 46 6.91 -2.66 12.31
N TYR A 47 6.11 -3.36 11.51
CA TYR A 47 6.42 -3.69 10.11
C TYR A 47 5.65 -2.82 9.10
N VAL A 48 4.91 -1.82 9.59
CA VAL A 48 4.20 -0.86 8.74
C VAL A 48 5.19 -0.13 7.83
N GLU A 49 4.79 0.18 6.61
CA GLU A 49 5.62 0.80 5.55
C GLU A 49 6.73 -0.05 4.92
N GLU A 50 7.24 -1.08 5.61
CA GLU A 50 8.29 -1.95 5.06
C GLU A 50 7.74 -3.22 4.41
N ASN A 51 6.67 -3.80 4.97
CA ASN A 51 6.11 -5.08 4.49
C ASN A 51 7.17 -6.18 4.33
N LYS A 52 8.19 -6.17 5.19
CA LYS A 52 9.27 -7.16 5.20
C LYS A 52 8.92 -8.33 6.13
N PRO A 53 9.45 -9.54 5.87
CA PRO A 53 9.34 -10.65 6.80
C PRO A 53 9.77 -10.24 8.21
N PRO A 54 9.03 -10.63 9.27
CA PRO A 54 7.95 -11.63 9.33
C PRO A 54 6.53 -11.12 8.98
N CYS A 55 6.36 -9.92 8.44
CA CYS A 55 5.05 -9.42 8.06
C CYS A 55 4.49 -10.19 6.84
N PRO A 56 3.24 -10.71 6.90
CA PRO A 56 2.62 -11.41 5.77
C PRO A 56 2.10 -10.46 4.70
N LEU A 57 1.98 -9.16 5.01
CA LEU A 57 1.48 -8.15 4.08
C LEU A 57 2.46 -7.95 2.94
N ASN A 58 1.96 -7.87 1.72
CA ASN A 58 2.78 -7.61 0.55
C ASN A 58 1.96 -6.91 -0.55
N LEU A 59 2.66 -6.25 -1.47
CA LEU A 59 2.03 -5.50 -2.57
C LEU A 59 1.25 -6.39 -3.54
N ALA A 60 1.54 -7.69 -3.62
CA ALA A 60 0.80 -8.60 -4.49
C ALA A 60 -0.68 -8.74 -4.08
N MET A 61 -1.02 -8.43 -2.82
CA MET A 61 -2.40 -8.36 -2.36
C MET A 61 -3.23 -7.27 -3.09
N PHE A 62 -2.59 -6.24 -3.65
CA PHE A 62 -3.24 -5.10 -4.33
C PHE A 62 -2.71 -4.88 -5.75
N THR A 63 -2.37 -5.96 -6.48
CA THR A 63 -1.82 -5.86 -7.84
C THR A 63 -2.70 -5.09 -8.81
N GLU A 64 -4.02 -5.26 -8.75
CA GLU A 64 -4.97 -4.56 -9.62
C GLU A 64 -4.96 -3.05 -9.33
N GLU A 65 -5.03 -2.66 -8.06
CA GLU A 65 -5.00 -1.27 -7.66
C GLU A 65 -3.66 -0.60 -7.96
N LEU A 66 -2.55 -1.34 -7.89
CA LEU A 66 -1.24 -0.85 -8.31
C LEU A 66 -1.24 -0.55 -9.81
N LYS A 67 -1.73 -1.48 -10.64
CA LYS A 67 -1.86 -1.28 -12.09
C LYS A 67 -2.74 -0.08 -12.42
N GLU A 68 -3.90 0.05 -11.79
CA GLU A 68 -4.80 1.21 -11.98
C GLU A 68 -4.11 2.53 -11.62
N ARG A 69 -3.35 2.56 -10.52
CA ARG A 69 -2.62 3.76 -10.07
C ARG A 69 -1.45 4.10 -10.99
N GLU A 70 -0.70 3.11 -11.45
CA GLU A 70 0.39 3.26 -12.41
C GLU A 70 -0.11 3.75 -13.76
N GLU A 71 -1.18 3.16 -14.29
CA GLU A 71 -1.78 3.59 -15.55
C GLU A 71 -2.29 5.04 -15.44
N LYS A 72 -2.96 5.38 -14.34
CA LYS A 72 -3.40 6.75 -14.08
C LYS A 72 -2.22 7.73 -13.94
N ALA A 73 -1.10 7.29 -13.37
CA ALA A 73 0.11 8.10 -13.28
C ALA A 73 0.74 8.31 -14.68
N ARG A 74 0.77 7.28 -15.51
CA ARG A 74 1.25 7.34 -16.91
C ARG A 74 0.41 8.30 -17.74
N ARG A 75 -0.92 8.16 -17.72
CA ARG A 75 -1.85 9.06 -18.44
C ARG A 75 -1.64 10.53 -18.06
N ARG A 76 -1.36 10.83 -16.78
CA ARG A 76 -1.06 12.20 -16.33
C ARG A 76 0.25 12.74 -16.87
N ARG A 77 1.28 11.90 -17.02
CA ARG A 77 2.57 12.30 -17.61
C ARG A 77 2.45 12.52 -19.11
N GLU A 78 1.60 11.75 -19.79
CA GLU A 78 1.32 11.89 -21.23
C GLU A 78 0.41 13.09 -21.55
N SER A 79 -0.25 13.67 -20.55
CA SER A 79 -1.12 14.85 -20.70
C SER A 79 -0.42 16.18 -20.39
N ILE A 80 0.91 16.15 -20.16
CA ILE A 80 1.79 17.31 -19.95
C ILE A 80 2.69 17.44 -21.18
#